data_AF-A0AAU1TD43-F1
#
_entry.id   AF-A0AAU1TD43-F1
#
_cell.length_a   1.000
_cell.length_b   1.000
_cell.length_c   1.000
_cell.angle_alpha   90.00
_cell.angle_beta   90.00
_cell.angle_gamma   90.00
#
_symmetry.space_group_name_H-M   'P 1'
#
loop_
_entity.id
_entity.type
_entity.pdbx_description
1 polymer ?
#
loop_
_entity_poly.entity_id
_entity_poly.type
_entity_poly.pdbx_seq_one_letter_code
_entity_poly.pdbx_strand_id
1 'polypeptide(L)'
;MRGTAATVLALAAALAGPPTSVAATADASSATWPRVDIRQLPVPPTVPQDGVCTHPTGCVSTDWSGIGTPGPARDPKYVFLGITYAGAPDSGPASVYRGNQVLVVRTDGGAFPNGEAWKCVTCGVSLGPDIDTSQLVYPPANELPDRKRVLVSNGILECGPDGATYAVTDPRCTPANTRITPIYWNGKPLFEPDSSGINNGREWRLSPDGVHLVWDVLDFRALMEIPYVGRLSYDKENRRYELTGTSVLVNPSPAYQPLVVEGGSQLRLNHAGMIGEPRGFTSDGSGILGIQSLNSDSMDAWATDLATGASRPLTQQAHYTDPMAMSPDGKWLLADEVNGSGRLDFISGMPGVPPLTAAAGTAPYISGIRNNGNRRFFSPWLVDAKTGRGFQLNAGSDPNWNAAADPVWLADSTAVVYTENLACGANPAPHPCADSTEPGGRNSRLMIARFPDLKPSAPVTPAPVSDKTWGLPYDPSTPVQQPKPVPTGTYTLRGKVQGTATVQITNNSSGTQALGIAVSYSNYSDDGTNIINGTEKVEHVSNTALGCTPGTASALACVTWTEDLTLSGRHTGTKRTGPDGFTLGPAAMLKNEFQAIGTLTTTIDGTAYSQPANGS
;
A
#
# COMPACT_ATOMS: atom_id res chain seq x y z
N MET A 1 58.26 -37.27 -37.38
CA MET A 1 56.94 -36.62 -37.24
C MET A 1 56.17 -37.39 -36.19
N ARG A 2 56.16 -36.90 -34.94
CA ARG A 2 55.46 -37.55 -33.82
C ARG A 2 54.22 -36.71 -33.52
N GLY A 3 53.05 -37.29 -33.81
CA GLY A 3 51.74 -36.69 -33.58
C GLY A 3 51.33 -36.84 -32.12
N THR A 4 50.90 -35.73 -31.53
CA THR A 4 50.39 -35.58 -30.17
C THR A 4 48.94 -36.06 -30.06
N ALA A 5 48.66 -36.79 -28.99
CA ALA A 5 47.35 -37.32 -28.62
C ALA A 5 46.42 -36.22 -28.08
N ALA A 6 45.16 -36.24 -28.48
CA ALA A 6 44.09 -35.42 -27.93
C ALA A 6 43.22 -36.28 -26.99
N THR A 7 43.13 -35.85 -25.73
CA THR A 7 42.27 -36.43 -24.71
C THR A 7 40.91 -35.73 -24.75
N VAL A 8 39.84 -36.49 -25.00
CA VAL A 8 38.45 -36.02 -24.94
C VAL A 8 37.98 -36.05 -23.48
N LEU A 9 37.65 -34.90 -22.92
CA LEU A 9 36.99 -34.78 -21.62
C LEU A 9 35.48 -34.74 -21.86
N ALA A 10 34.75 -35.75 -21.35
CA ALA A 10 33.30 -35.79 -21.37
C ALA A 10 32.73 -34.91 -20.25
N LEU A 11 31.97 -33.88 -20.61
CA LEU A 11 31.20 -33.06 -19.68
C LEU A 11 29.86 -33.75 -19.41
N ALA A 12 29.63 -34.22 -18.19
CA ALA A 12 28.32 -34.68 -17.75
C ALA A 12 27.47 -33.45 -17.38
N ALA A 13 26.53 -33.09 -18.27
CA ALA A 13 25.49 -32.11 -17.97
C ALA A 13 24.45 -32.75 -17.04
N ALA A 14 24.40 -32.31 -15.79
CA ALA A 14 23.28 -32.61 -14.90
C ALA A 14 22.06 -31.81 -15.39
N LEU A 15 21.07 -32.52 -15.92
CA LEU A 15 19.75 -31.96 -16.24
C LEU A 15 19.08 -31.54 -14.92
N ALA A 16 19.11 -30.25 -14.61
CA ALA A 16 18.23 -29.66 -13.60
C ALA A 16 16.80 -29.73 -14.16
N GLY A 17 15.98 -30.61 -13.59
CA GLY A 17 14.54 -30.62 -13.85
C GLY A 17 13.90 -29.30 -13.39
N PRO A 18 12.73 -28.93 -13.96
CA PRO A 18 12.01 -27.74 -13.52
C PRO A 18 11.72 -27.82 -12.01
N PRO A 19 11.76 -26.70 -11.28
CA PRO A 19 11.40 -26.68 -9.88
C PRO A 19 9.98 -27.22 -9.74
N THR A 20 9.85 -28.33 -9.04
CA THR A 20 8.55 -28.84 -8.60
C THR A 20 7.93 -27.75 -7.73
N SER A 21 6.82 -27.18 -8.19
CA SER A 21 5.93 -26.37 -7.37
C SER A 21 5.58 -27.19 -6.14
N VAL A 22 6.13 -26.80 -4.99
CA VAL A 22 5.69 -27.37 -3.71
C VAL A 22 4.26 -26.89 -3.55
N ALA A 23 3.31 -27.80 -3.73
CA ALA A 23 1.93 -27.55 -3.37
C ALA A 23 1.93 -27.13 -1.90
N ALA A 24 1.54 -25.88 -1.63
CA ALA A 24 1.29 -25.42 -0.28
C ALA A 24 0.41 -26.49 0.39
N THR A 25 0.90 -27.09 1.47
CA THR A 25 0.08 -27.96 2.31
C THR A 25 -1.10 -27.12 2.76
N ALA A 26 -2.27 -27.36 2.17
CA ALA A 26 -3.50 -26.70 2.52
C ALA A 26 -3.69 -26.85 4.02
N ASP A 27 -3.62 -25.73 4.74
CA ASP A 27 -3.98 -25.67 6.14
C ASP A 27 -5.39 -26.27 6.28
N ALA A 28 -5.57 -27.16 7.26
CA ALA A 28 -6.86 -27.81 7.52
C ALA A 28 -7.96 -26.79 7.92
N SER A 29 -7.61 -25.49 8.01
CA SER A 29 -8.52 -24.34 8.08
C SER A 29 -9.22 -23.98 6.76
N SER A 30 -8.83 -24.57 5.61
CA SER A 30 -9.47 -24.30 4.31
C SER A 30 -10.97 -24.55 4.28
N ALA A 31 -11.50 -25.37 5.21
CA ALA A 31 -12.93 -25.61 5.36
C ALA A 31 -13.73 -24.39 5.89
N THR A 32 -13.08 -23.30 6.33
CA THR A 32 -13.75 -22.09 6.85
C THR A 32 -13.70 -20.88 5.93
N TRP A 33 -12.95 -20.93 4.83
CA TRP A 33 -12.84 -19.79 3.91
C TRP A 33 -13.99 -19.77 2.89
N PRO A 34 -14.53 -18.59 2.55
CA PRO A 34 -15.56 -18.50 1.51
C PRO A 34 -14.98 -18.93 0.17
N ARG A 35 -15.78 -19.61 -0.66
CA ARG A 35 -15.40 -19.84 -2.06
C ARG A 35 -15.28 -18.52 -2.80
N VAL A 36 -14.36 -18.48 -3.76
CA VAL A 36 -14.08 -17.32 -4.59
C VAL A 36 -14.42 -17.62 -6.05
N ASP A 37 -15.22 -16.76 -6.68
CA ASP A 37 -15.50 -16.77 -8.12
C ASP A 37 -14.92 -15.50 -8.73
N ILE A 38 -13.82 -15.64 -9.48
CA ILE A 38 -13.09 -14.53 -10.08
C ILE A 38 -13.51 -14.36 -11.53
N ARG A 39 -13.86 -13.13 -11.91
CA ARG A 39 -14.19 -12.76 -13.28
C ARG A 39 -13.60 -11.40 -13.62
N GLN A 40 -13.46 -11.14 -14.91
CA GLN A 40 -13.13 -9.81 -15.39
C GLN A 40 -14.38 -8.95 -15.50
N LEU A 41 -14.29 -7.68 -15.10
CA LEU A 41 -15.32 -6.68 -15.33
C LEU A 41 -15.10 -5.96 -16.67
N PRO A 42 -16.19 -5.56 -17.35
CA PRO A 42 -16.10 -4.86 -18.62
C PRO A 42 -15.51 -3.45 -18.43
N VAL A 43 -14.66 -3.06 -19.38
CA VAL A 43 -14.03 -1.74 -19.51
C VAL A 43 -14.07 -1.34 -20.99
N PRO A 44 -13.90 -0.04 -21.33
CA PRO A 44 -13.83 0.38 -22.73
C PRO A 44 -12.77 -0.41 -23.51
N PRO A 45 -12.94 -0.57 -24.83
CA PRO A 45 -11.97 -1.29 -25.66
C PRO A 45 -10.63 -0.58 -25.68
N THR A 46 -9.56 -1.29 -26.03
CA THR A 46 -8.21 -0.73 -26.13
C THR A 46 -7.84 -0.50 -27.59
N VAL A 47 -7.09 0.57 -27.85
CA VAL A 47 -6.49 0.84 -29.17
C VAL A 47 -5.00 1.13 -29.03
N PRO A 48 -4.18 0.82 -30.04
CA PRO A 48 -2.73 0.92 -29.92
C PRO A 48 -2.20 2.36 -30.07
N GLN A 49 -2.99 3.30 -30.62
CA GLN A 49 -2.51 4.65 -31.00
C GLN A 49 -3.63 5.71 -30.95
N ASP A 50 -3.24 6.98 -30.95
CA ASP A 50 -4.18 8.11 -30.98
C ASP A 50 -4.94 8.26 -32.30
N GLY A 51 -6.16 8.78 -32.24
CA GLY A 51 -7.03 9.03 -33.41
C GLY A 51 -7.65 7.79 -34.06
N VAL A 52 -7.33 6.57 -33.59
CA VAL A 52 -7.84 5.31 -34.18
C VAL A 52 -9.04 4.75 -33.41
N CYS A 53 -9.42 5.35 -32.27
CA CYS A 53 -10.59 4.91 -31.52
C CYS A 53 -11.87 5.25 -32.29
N THR A 54 -12.59 4.22 -32.69
CA THR A 54 -13.91 4.35 -33.35
C THR A 54 -15.06 4.06 -32.40
N HIS A 55 -14.77 3.66 -31.15
CA HIS A 55 -15.79 3.35 -30.16
C HIS A 55 -16.46 4.63 -29.65
N PRO A 56 -17.81 4.71 -29.63
CA PRO A 56 -18.54 5.95 -29.32
C PRO A 56 -18.35 6.43 -27.88
N THR A 57 -17.87 5.57 -26.98
CA THR A 57 -17.56 5.90 -25.58
C THR A 57 -16.06 5.86 -25.26
N GLY A 58 -15.21 6.05 -26.27
CA GLY A 58 -13.76 6.09 -26.15
C GLY A 58 -13.09 4.73 -25.97
N CYS A 59 -11.76 4.75 -25.96
CA CYS A 59 -10.89 3.58 -25.83
C CYS A 59 -9.83 3.81 -24.75
N VAL A 60 -9.38 2.75 -24.08
CA VAL A 60 -8.40 2.81 -22.99
C VAL A 60 -6.98 2.72 -23.54
N SER A 61 -6.03 3.39 -22.89
CA SER A 61 -4.59 3.20 -23.15
C SER A 61 -4.15 1.75 -22.94
N THR A 62 -3.15 1.30 -23.70
CA THR A 62 -2.46 0.02 -23.50
C THR A 62 -1.55 0.01 -22.27
N ASP A 63 -1.27 1.18 -21.68
CA ASP A 63 -0.32 1.34 -20.58
C ASP A 63 -0.74 0.59 -19.30
N TRP A 64 0.23 0.35 -18.41
CA TRP A 64 0.01 -0.22 -17.07
C TRP A 64 -0.89 0.65 -16.17
N SER A 65 -1.06 1.93 -16.49
CA SER A 65 -1.99 2.86 -15.83
C SER A 65 -3.23 3.16 -16.68
N GLY A 66 -3.45 2.39 -17.77
CA GLY A 66 -4.65 2.51 -18.61
C GLY A 66 -5.92 2.32 -17.79
N ILE A 67 -5.95 1.29 -16.95
CA ILE A 67 -7.00 1.05 -15.95
C ILE A 67 -6.39 1.34 -14.58
N GLY A 68 -6.85 2.41 -13.96
CA GLY A 68 -6.39 2.87 -12.65
C GLY A 68 -7.12 2.18 -11.50
N THR A 69 -7.27 2.90 -10.40
CA THR A 69 -7.81 2.33 -9.16
C THR A 69 -9.35 2.29 -9.17
N PRO A 70 -9.97 1.15 -8.77
CA PRO A 70 -11.40 1.08 -8.53
C PRO A 70 -11.79 1.82 -7.24
N GLY A 71 -13.02 2.32 -7.19
CA GLY A 71 -13.55 3.14 -6.11
C GLY A 71 -14.91 2.62 -5.59
N PRO A 72 -15.20 2.70 -4.28
CA PRO A 72 -16.45 2.16 -3.74
C PRO A 72 -17.66 3.01 -4.17
N ALA A 73 -18.75 2.31 -4.49
CA ALA A 73 -20.09 2.89 -4.60
C ALA A 73 -20.97 2.36 -3.44
N ARG A 74 -22.02 3.09 -3.10
CA ARG A 74 -23.01 2.76 -2.06
C ARG A 74 -24.09 1.79 -2.53
N ASP A 75 -24.12 1.48 -3.82
CA ASP A 75 -24.99 0.49 -4.43
C ASP A 75 -24.12 -0.62 -5.03
N PRO A 76 -24.32 -1.89 -4.61
CA PRO A 76 -23.41 -2.98 -4.96
C PRO A 76 -23.40 -3.31 -6.46
N LYS A 77 -24.33 -2.74 -7.24
CA LYS A 77 -24.35 -2.88 -8.70
C LYS A 77 -23.29 -2.05 -9.41
N TYR A 78 -22.62 -1.15 -8.70
CA TYR A 78 -21.67 -0.21 -9.28
C TYR A 78 -20.34 -0.21 -8.53
N VAL A 79 -19.30 0.18 -9.25
CA VAL A 79 -18.03 0.67 -8.72
C VAL A 79 -17.60 1.87 -9.55
N PHE A 80 -16.82 2.76 -8.95
CA PHE A 80 -16.11 3.77 -9.70
C PHE A 80 -14.79 3.21 -10.23
N LEU A 81 -14.26 3.79 -11.30
CA LEU A 81 -12.99 3.35 -11.88
C LEU A 81 -12.25 4.54 -12.47
N GLY A 82 -11.02 4.77 -11.99
CA GLY A 82 -10.07 5.64 -12.67
C GLY A 82 -9.61 5.03 -13.99
N ILE A 83 -9.61 5.79 -15.07
CA ILE A 83 -9.20 5.30 -16.39
C ILE A 83 -8.42 6.35 -17.19
N THR A 84 -7.48 5.90 -18.00
CA THR A 84 -6.78 6.74 -18.98
C THR A 84 -7.31 6.42 -20.37
N TYR A 85 -8.13 7.31 -20.91
CA TYR A 85 -8.59 7.21 -22.29
C TYR A 85 -7.49 7.63 -23.28
N ALA A 86 -7.38 6.90 -24.38
CA ALA A 86 -6.49 7.15 -25.52
C ALA A 86 -7.26 6.99 -26.83
N GLY A 87 -6.70 7.46 -27.96
CA GLY A 87 -7.31 7.15 -29.26
C GLY A 87 -8.42 8.07 -29.71
N ALA A 88 -8.95 8.96 -28.86
CA ALA A 88 -10.06 9.83 -29.23
C ALA A 88 -9.69 10.83 -30.35
N PRO A 89 -10.64 11.15 -31.25
CA PRO A 89 -10.44 12.14 -32.30
C PRO A 89 -10.27 13.54 -31.72
N ASP A 90 -9.61 14.44 -32.44
CA ASP A 90 -9.34 15.81 -31.98
C ASP A 90 -10.60 16.69 -31.91
N SER A 91 -11.69 16.31 -32.59
CA SER A 91 -12.96 17.06 -32.61
C SER A 91 -14.18 16.14 -32.69
N GLY A 92 -15.36 16.72 -32.44
CA GLY A 92 -16.63 16.02 -32.46
C GLY A 92 -17.03 15.40 -31.11
N PRO A 93 -18.18 14.74 -31.01
CA PRO A 93 -18.72 14.27 -29.73
C PRO A 93 -17.82 13.28 -28.97
N ALA A 94 -16.98 12.51 -29.68
CA ALA A 94 -16.08 11.54 -29.08
C ALA A 94 -14.76 12.14 -28.58
N SER A 95 -14.45 13.41 -28.87
CA SER A 95 -13.18 14.04 -28.45
C SER A 95 -13.07 14.22 -26.93
N VAL A 96 -14.19 14.12 -26.22
CA VAL A 96 -14.25 14.22 -24.75
C VAL A 96 -13.67 12.99 -24.03
N TYR A 97 -13.49 11.86 -24.71
CA TYR A 97 -12.93 10.64 -24.15
C TYR A 97 -11.41 10.62 -24.31
N ARG A 98 -10.71 11.54 -23.66
CA ARG A 98 -9.24 11.66 -23.70
C ARG A 98 -8.68 11.87 -22.30
N GLY A 99 -7.51 11.29 -22.05
CA GLY A 99 -6.75 11.47 -20.80
C GLY A 99 -7.40 10.78 -19.61
N ASN A 100 -6.97 11.21 -18.41
CA ASN A 100 -7.42 10.65 -17.15
C ASN A 100 -8.87 11.04 -16.85
N GLN A 101 -9.71 10.07 -16.53
CA GLN A 101 -11.16 10.21 -16.31
C GLN A 101 -11.63 9.23 -15.23
N VAL A 102 -12.86 9.42 -14.74
CA VAL A 102 -13.54 8.49 -13.84
C VAL A 102 -14.79 7.92 -14.52
N LEU A 103 -14.93 6.60 -14.45
CA LEU A 103 -16.11 5.86 -14.88
C LEU A 103 -16.94 5.40 -13.69
N VAL A 104 -18.21 5.12 -13.94
CA VAL A 104 -19.01 4.15 -13.18
C VAL A 104 -19.10 2.89 -14.00
N VAL A 105 -18.77 1.74 -13.41
CA VAL A 105 -18.82 0.41 -14.03
C VAL A 105 -19.88 -0.44 -13.34
N ARG A 106 -20.69 -1.16 -14.12
CA ARG A 106 -21.67 -2.12 -13.59
C ARG A 106 -20.99 -3.43 -13.24
N THR A 107 -21.33 -3.96 -12.07
CA THR A 107 -20.82 -5.23 -11.56
C THR A 107 -21.81 -6.36 -11.77
N ASP A 108 -23.08 -6.04 -12.02
CA ASP A 108 -24.21 -6.98 -12.11
C ASP A 108 -24.47 -7.53 -13.52
N GLY A 109 -23.59 -7.21 -14.49
CA GLY A 109 -23.72 -7.63 -15.88
C GLY A 109 -24.77 -6.84 -16.69
N GLY A 110 -25.38 -5.80 -16.12
CA GLY A 110 -26.29 -4.92 -16.84
C GLY A 110 -25.57 -3.86 -17.69
N ALA A 111 -26.36 -3.02 -18.37
CA ALA A 111 -25.87 -1.89 -19.16
C ALA A 111 -26.50 -0.55 -18.70
N PHE A 112 -25.85 0.55 -19.05
CA PHE A 112 -26.40 1.91 -19.01
C PHE A 112 -27.18 2.22 -20.30
N PRO A 113 -27.94 3.33 -20.37
CA PRO A 113 -28.70 3.69 -21.58
C PRO A 113 -27.86 3.92 -22.85
N ASN A 114 -26.55 4.09 -22.72
CA ASN A 114 -25.62 4.14 -23.86
C ASN A 114 -25.30 2.75 -24.45
N GLY A 115 -25.83 1.67 -23.88
CA GLY A 115 -25.58 0.27 -24.29
C GLY A 115 -24.36 -0.36 -23.64
N GLU A 116 -23.55 0.42 -22.92
CA GLU A 116 -22.30 -0.05 -22.30
C GLU A 116 -22.50 -0.46 -20.85
N ALA A 117 -21.63 -1.34 -20.36
CA ALA A 117 -21.56 -1.67 -18.94
C ALA A 117 -20.88 -0.56 -18.09
N TRP A 118 -20.44 0.53 -18.72
CA TRP A 118 -19.83 1.68 -18.06
C TRP A 118 -20.42 3.02 -18.55
N LYS A 119 -20.27 4.05 -17.73
CA LYS A 119 -20.57 5.45 -18.06
C LYS A 119 -19.44 6.33 -17.55
N CYS A 120 -18.90 7.21 -18.39
CA CYS A 120 -17.92 8.20 -17.93
C CYS A 120 -18.64 9.35 -17.19
N VAL A 121 -18.16 9.71 -16.00
CA VAL A 121 -18.78 10.77 -15.16
C VAL A 121 -18.01 12.09 -15.20
N THR A 122 -16.77 12.08 -15.69
CA THR A 122 -15.93 13.28 -15.82
C THR A 122 -15.70 13.71 -17.28
N CYS A 123 -16.00 12.86 -18.26
CA CYS A 123 -15.80 13.17 -19.67
C CYS A 123 -16.67 14.35 -20.10
N GLY A 124 -16.06 15.37 -20.70
CA GLY A 124 -16.76 16.58 -21.16
C GLY A 124 -17.18 17.53 -20.03
N VAL A 125 -16.84 17.23 -18.78
CA VAL A 125 -17.04 18.15 -17.66
C VAL A 125 -16.01 19.26 -17.73
N SER A 126 -16.42 20.51 -17.55
CA SER A 126 -15.50 21.64 -17.48
C SER A 126 -14.78 21.62 -16.12
N LEU A 127 -13.44 21.55 -16.16
CA LEU A 127 -12.60 21.51 -14.97
C LEU A 127 -11.90 22.86 -14.78
N GLY A 128 -11.92 23.35 -13.54
CA GLY A 128 -11.17 24.55 -13.15
C GLY A 128 -9.66 24.27 -13.00
N PRO A 129 -8.82 25.32 -12.92
CA PRO A 129 -7.37 25.16 -12.76
C PRO A 129 -6.96 24.52 -11.43
N ASP A 130 -7.84 24.55 -10.42
CA ASP A 130 -7.61 23.98 -9.09
C ASP A 130 -7.96 22.49 -9.00
N ILE A 131 -8.27 21.83 -10.12
CA ILE A 131 -8.50 20.39 -10.20
C ILE A 131 -7.31 19.74 -10.90
N ASP A 132 -6.64 18.80 -10.21
CA ASP A 132 -5.55 18.03 -10.78
C ASP A 132 -6.09 16.81 -11.54
N THR A 133 -6.10 16.90 -12.86
CA THR A 133 -6.56 15.80 -13.72
C THR A 133 -5.67 14.57 -13.65
N SER A 134 -4.41 14.71 -13.24
CA SER A 134 -3.51 13.57 -13.05
C SER A 134 -4.03 12.62 -11.97
N GLN A 135 -4.75 13.15 -10.97
CA GLN A 135 -5.28 12.40 -9.83
C GLN A 135 -6.68 11.78 -10.07
N LEU A 136 -7.20 11.81 -11.31
CA LEU A 136 -8.47 11.16 -11.63
C LEU A 136 -8.37 9.63 -11.72
N VAL A 137 -7.16 9.09 -11.89
CA VAL A 137 -6.91 7.64 -11.94
C VAL A 137 -6.52 7.05 -10.59
N TYR A 138 -6.06 7.89 -9.67
CA TYR A 138 -5.62 7.59 -8.31
C TYR A 138 -5.49 8.92 -7.54
N PRO A 139 -5.96 9.06 -6.28
CA PRO A 139 -6.56 8.03 -5.41
C PRO A 139 -7.96 7.54 -5.83
N PRO A 140 -8.53 6.50 -5.18
CA PRO A 140 -9.83 5.97 -5.52
C PRO A 140 -10.94 7.02 -5.46
N ALA A 141 -11.80 7.04 -6.48
CA ALA A 141 -13.06 7.77 -6.40
C ALA A 141 -13.95 7.17 -5.31
N ASN A 142 -14.63 7.99 -4.50
CA ASN A 142 -15.40 7.48 -3.35
C ASN A 142 -16.74 8.19 -3.19
N GLU A 143 -17.84 7.42 -3.24
CA GLU A 143 -19.20 7.97 -3.17
C GLU A 143 -19.60 8.37 -1.74
N LEU A 144 -20.02 9.64 -1.60
CA LEU A 144 -20.55 10.17 -0.34
C LEU A 144 -21.89 9.49 -0.01
N PRO A 145 -22.30 9.43 1.28
CA PRO A 145 -23.51 8.72 1.70
C PRO A 145 -24.80 9.15 1.01
N ASP A 146 -24.87 10.38 0.49
CA ASP A 146 -26.05 10.87 -0.22
C ASP A 146 -26.20 10.32 -1.65
N ARG A 147 -25.17 9.64 -2.19
CA ARG A 147 -25.08 9.08 -3.56
C ARG A 147 -25.06 10.11 -4.69
N LYS A 148 -25.12 11.40 -4.35
CA LYS A 148 -25.20 12.51 -5.30
C LYS A 148 -23.85 13.22 -5.47
N ARG A 149 -22.91 12.88 -4.59
CA ARG A 149 -21.55 13.40 -4.58
C ARG A 149 -20.53 12.28 -4.55
N VAL A 150 -19.41 12.50 -5.23
CA VAL A 150 -18.29 11.55 -5.30
C VAL A 150 -16.99 12.33 -5.14
N LEU A 151 -16.14 11.91 -4.21
CA LEU A 151 -14.75 12.37 -4.16
C LEU A 151 -14.03 11.85 -5.40
N VAL A 152 -13.49 12.74 -6.23
CA VAL A 152 -12.71 12.41 -7.43
C VAL A 152 -11.56 13.39 -7.55
N SER A 153 -10.34 12.90 -7.82
CA SER A 153 -9.15 13.75 -7.74
C SER A 153 -9.15 14.53 -6.40
N ASN A 154 -8.69 15.76 -6.36
CA ASN A 154 -8.70 16.66 -5.22
C ASN A 154 -10.03 17.44 -5.09
N GLY A 155 -11.15 16.89 -5.56
CA GLY A 155 -12.44 17.59 -5.59
C GLY A 155 -13.66 16.70 -5.34
N ILE A 156 -14.82 17.35 -5.17
CA ILE A 156 -16.11 16.68 -5.03
C ILE A 156 -16.92 16.89 -6.31
N LEU A 157 -17.18 15.80 -7.03
CA LEU A 157 -18.11 15.77 -8.14
C LEU A 157 -19.54 15.80 -7.62
N GLU A 158 -20.36 16.68 -8.18
CA GLU A 158 -21.78 16.82 -7.83
C GLU A 158 -22.61 16.84 -9.10
N CYS A 159 -23.82 16.25 -9.04
CA CYS A 159 -24.64 16.10 -10.23
C CYS A 159 -26.08 16.62 -10.11
N GLY A 160 -26.45 17.54 -11.01
CA GLY A 160 -27.77 18.14 -11.14
C GLY A 160 -27.76 19.66 -11.40
N PRO A 161 -28.91 20.24 -11.77
CA PRO A 161 -29.02 21.65 -12.20
C PRO A 161 -28.53 22.66 -11.15
N ASP A 162 -28.74 22.37 -9.86
CA ASP A 162 -28.27 23.19 -8.74
C ASP A 162 -27.13 22.52 -7.95
N GLY A 163 -26.53 21.46 -8.50
CA GLY A 163 -25.59 20.58 -7.80
C GLY A 163 -26.20 19.24 -7.46
N ALA A 164 -25.78 18.66 -6.33
CA ALA A 164 -26.13 17.32 -5.83
C ALA A 164 -27.64 17.02 -5.74
N THR A 165 -28.29 16.83 -6.90
CA THR A 165 -29.73 16.62 -7.07
C THR A 165 -30.00 15.18 -7.47
N TYR A 166 -29.21 14.65 -8.40
CA TYR A 166 -29.29 13.28 -8.91
C TYR A 166 -28.20 12.41 -8.30
N ALA A 167 -28.47 11.10 -8.20
CA ALA A 167 -27.39 10.16 -7.96
C ALA A 167 -26.38 10.23 -9.12
N VAL A 168 -25.09 10.08 -8.85
CA VAL A 168 -24.06 10.18 -9.91
C VAL A 168 -24.23 9.06 -10.96
N THR A 169 -24.78 7.93 -10.54
CA THR A 169 -25.13 6.79 -11.41
C THR A 169 -26.39 7.01 -12.25
N ASP A 170 -27.19 8.06 -11.99
CA ASP A 170 -28.42 8.36 -12.73
C ASP A 170 -28.10 8.75 -14.20
N PRO A 171 -28.89 8.31 -15.19
CA PRO A 171 -28.72 8.71 -16.59
C PRO A 171 -28.85 10.22 -16.85
N ARG A 172 -29.59 10.95 -16.01
CA ARG A 172 -29.70 12.41 -16.08
C ARG A 172 -28.44 13.12 -15.64
N CYS A 173 -27.50 12.39 -15.04
CA CYS A 173 -26.18 12.92 -14.74
C CYS A 173 -25.32 12.93 -16.00
N THR A 174 -25.18 14.14 -16.57
CA THR A 174 -24.55 14.44 -17.86
C THR A 174 -23.49 15.51 -17.68
N PRO A 175 -22.56 15.70 -18.63
CA PRO A 175 -21.53 16.72 -18.48
C PRO A 175 -22.09 18.15 -18.30
N ALA A 176 -23.26 18.44 -18.89
CA ALA A 176 -23.92 19.75 -18.80
C ALA A 176 -24.46 20.10 -17.40
N ASN A 177 -24.62 19.12 -16.51
CA ASN A 177 -25.11 19.32 -15.15
C ASN A 177 -24.23 18.66 -14.09
N THR A 178 -22.98 18.36 -14.45
CA THR A 178 -21.94 17.88 -13.54
C THR A 178 -20.93 18.99 -13.29
N ARG A 179 -20.51 19.13 -12.03
CA ARG A 179 -19.39 20.00 -11.65
C ARG A 179 -18.46 19.27 -10.70
N ILE A 180 -17.19 19.65 -10.71
CA ILE A 180 -16.22 19.21 -9.69
C ILE A 180 -15.78 20.45 -8.92
N THR A 181 -16.04 20.44 -7.62
CA THR A 181 -15.65 21.53 -6.72
C THR A 181 -14.35 21.17 -6.00
N PRO A 182 -13.29 21.99 -6.06
CA PRO A 182 -12.00 21.67 -5.47
C PRO A 182 -12.05 21.64 -3.95
N ILE A 183 -11.18 20.83 -3.35
CA ILE A 183 -10.91 20.75 -1.92
C ILE A 183 -9.63 21.52 -1.61
N TYR A 184 -9.72 22.38 -0.62
CA TYR A 184 -8.65 23.22 -0.13
C TYR A 184 -8.21 22.78 1.26
N TRP A 185 -6.93 22.94 1.51
CA TRP A 185 -6.32 22.84 2.82
C TRP A 185 -5.33 23.98 2.98
N ASN A 186 -5.46 24.73 4.08
CA ASN A 186 -4.56 25.84 4.38
C ASN A 186 -4.51 26.89 3.24
N GLY A 187 -5.67 27.19 2.64
CA GLY A 187 -5.82 28.21 1.60
C GLY A 187 -5.34 27.82 0.21
N LYS A 188 -4.85 26.59 0.01
CA LYS A 188 -4.39 26.04 -1.27
C LYS A 188 -5.20 24.79 -1.68
N PRO A 189 -5.32 24.46 -2.98
CA PRO A 189 -5.82 23.15 -3.40
C PRO A 189 -5.04 22.03 -2.70
N LEU A 190 -5.71 20.95 -2.30
CA LEU A 190 -5.15 19.88 -1.45
C LEU A 190 -3.84 19.26 -1.99
N PHE A 191 -3.62 19.25 -3.30
CA PHE A 191 -2.43 18.71 -3.95
C PHE A 191 -1.30 19.75 -4.13
N GLU A 192 -1.58 21.04 -3.93
CA GLU A 192 -0.63 22.10 -4.29
C GLU A 192 0.37 22.36 -3.15
N PRO A 193 1.68 22.08 -3.36
CA PRO A 193 2.67 22.33 -2.33
C PRO A 193 2.72 23.80 -1.90
N ASP A 194 3.05 24.03 -0.63
CA ASP A 194 3.39 25.35 -0.13
C ASP A 194 4.88 25.63 -0.39
N SER A 195 5.35 26.81 0.04
CA SER A 195 6.77 27.17 -0.10
C SER A 195 7.72 26.25 0.66
N SER A 196 7.21 25.44 1.60
CA SER A 196 7.98 24.45 2.35
C SER A 196 7.90 23.03 1.79
N GLY A 197 7.06 22.80 0.76
CA GLY A 197 6.84 21.50 0.14
C GLY A 197 5.92 20.55 0.93
N ILE A 198 5.26 21.04 1.99
CA ILE A 198 4.45 20.27 2.94
C ILE A 198 2.97 20.18 2.51
N ASN A 199 2.40 21.19 1.86
CA ASN A 199 0.99 21.13 1.42
C ASN A 199 0.74 20.27 0.14
N ASN A 200 1.50 19.20 -0.09
CA ASN A 200 1.22 18.27 -1.20
C ASN A 200 0.48 17.04 -0.65
N GLY A 201 -0.77 17.24 -0.25
CA GLY A 201 -1.62 16.16 0.23
C GLY A 201 -1.73 15.07 -0.84
N ARG A 202 -1.56 13.82 -0.45
CA ARG A 202 -1.69 12.66 -1.33
C ARG A 202 -2.55 11.59 -0.69
N GLU A 203 -3.03 10.67 -1.52
CA GLU A 203 -3.67 9.43 -1.07
C GLU A 203 -4.87 9.62 -0.14
N TRP A 204 -5.62 10.70 -0.34
CA TRP A 204 -6.76 10.99 0.51
C TRP A 204 -7.82 9.88 0.47
N ARG A 205 -8.47 9.64 1.61
CA ARG A 205 -9.56 8.67 1.76
C ARG A 205 -10.73 9.32 2.50
N LEU A 206 -11.95 9.08 2.02
CA LEU A 206 -13.19 9.56 2.62
C LEU A 206 -13.63 8.67 3.77
N SER A 207 -14.06 9.28 4.87
CA SER A 207 -14.70 8.57 5.97
C SER A 207 -16.04 7.94 5.56
N PRO A 208 -16.49 6.86 6.23
CA PRO A 208 -17.75 6.21 5.87
C PRO A 208 -19.00 7.10 6.05
N ASP A 209 -18.94 8.12 6.92
CA ASP A 209 -19.98 9.15 7.09
C ASP A 209 -19.90 10.30 6.07
N GLY A 210 -18.85 10.34 5.25
CA GLY A 210 -18.64 11.35 4.21
C GLY A 210 -18.32 12.76 4.73
N VAL A 211 -17.91 12.89 5.99
CA VAL A 211 -17.66 14.18 6.65
C VAL A 211 -16.17 14.49 6.81
N HIS A 212 -15.30 13.48 6.80
CA HIS A 212 -13.85 13.65 7.01
C HIS A 212 -13.04 13.07 5.87
N LEU A 213 -11.85 13.64 5.69
CA LEU A 213 -10.79 13.08 4.86
C LEU A 213 -9.59 12.78 5.75
N VAL A 214 -8.96 11.64 5.52
CA VAL A 214 -7.58 11.35 5.93
C VAL A 214 -6.70 11.47 4.69
N TRP A 215 -5.49 12.01 4.80
CA TRP A 215 -4.52 12.10 3.72
C TRP A 215 -3.10 12.04 4.28
N ASP A 216 -2.13 11.86 3.40
CA ASP A 216 -0.71 11.84 3.75
C ASP A 216 0.05 13.05 3.20
N VAL A 217 1.15 13.40 3.84
CA VAL A 217 2.20 14.28 3.31
C VAL A 217 3.56 13.60 3.41
N LEU A 218 4.26 13.50 2.29
CA LEU A 218 5.63 13.03 2.23
C LEU A 218 6.63 14.06 2.79
N ASP A 219 7.34 13.70 3.86
CA ASP A 219 8.55 14.43 4.30
C ASP A 219 9.81 13.61 3.99
N PHE A 220 10.42 13.89 2.84
CA PHE A 220 11.67 13.25 2.41
C PHE A 220 12.86 13.52 3.33
N ARG A 221 12.82 14.55 4.19
CA ARG A 221 13.91 14.82 5.16
C ARG A 221 13.84 13.88 6.35
N ALA A 222 12.63 13.46 6.71
CA ALA A 222 12.37 12.53 7.80
C ALA A 222 12.14 11.09 7.31
N LEU A 223 12.14 10.86 5.99
CA LEU A 223 11.81 9.58 5.35
C LEU A 223 10.49 9.01 5.84
N MET A 224 9.48 9.88 5.92
CA MET A 224 8.20 9.51 6.51
C MET A 224 7.01 10.05 5.72
N GLU A 225 5.93 9.31 5.86
CA GLU A 225 4.57 9.67 5.47
C GLU A 225 3.90 10.23 6.74
N ILE A 226 3.46 11.49 6.70
CA ILE A 226 2.82 12.18 7.83
C ILE A 226 1.30 12.18 7.64
N PRO A 227 0.55 11.40 8.44
CA PRO A 227 -0.90 11.32 8.32
C PRO A 227 -1.61 12.55 8.89
N TYR A 228 -2.59 13.06 8.17
CA TYR A 228 -3.49 14.13 8.59
C TYR A 228 -4.95 13.68 8.47
N VAL A 229 -5.82 14.27 9.30
CA VAL A 229 -7.27 14.13 9.18
C VAL A 229 -7.94 15.48 9.38
N GLY A 230 -9.02 15.74 8.65
CA GLY A 230 -9.75 16.99 8.72
C GLY A 230 -11.19 16.85 8.25
N ARG A 231 -12.03 17.77 8.70
CA ARG A 231 -13.44 17.83 8.35
C ARG A 231 -13.64 18.55 7.04
N LEU A 232 -14.34 17.89 6.11
CA LEU A 232 -14.75 18.42 4.83
C LEU A 232 -15.97 19.35 5.00
N SER A 233 -15.77 20.65 4.78
CA SER A 233 -16.80 21.68 4.93
C SER A 233 -16.96 22.46 3.64
N TYR A 234 -18.20 22.68 3.18
CA TYR A 234 -18.42 23.52 2.00
C TYR A 234 -18.44 25.00 2.38
N ASP A 235 -17.49 25.76 1.84
CA ASP A 235 -17.44 27.20 1.92
C ASP A 235 -18.28 27.81 0.79
N LYS A 236 -19.43 28.38 1.16
CA LYS A 236 -20.35 29.01 0.21
C LYS A 236 -19.81 30.30 -0.39
N GLU A 237 -19.00 31.04 0.34
CA GLU A 237 -18.46 32.34 -0.09
C GLU A 237 -17.43 32.12 -1.21
N ASN A 238 -16.50 31.20 -0.98
CA ASN A 238 -15.45 30.87 -1.94
C ASN A 238 -15.85 29.76 -2.92
N ARG A 239 -17.04 29.17 -2.76
CA ARG A 239 -17.60 28.08 -3.57
C ARG A 239 -16.65 26.89 -3.71
N ARG A 240 -15.99 26.51 -2.62
CA ARG A 240 -15.01 25.42 -2.55
C ARG A 240 -15.22 24.59 -1.28
N TYR A 241 -14.64 23.39 -1.24
CA TYR A 241 -14.58 22.62 -0.01
C TYR A 241 -13.30 22.99 0.76
N GLU A 242 -13.38 23.06 2.08
CA GLU A 242 -12.28 23.35 2.98
C GLU A 242 -12.09 22.20 3.97
N LEU A 243 -10.83 21.85 4.21
CA LEU A 243 -10.43 20.97 5.29
C LEU A 243 -10.21 21.77 6.56
N THR A 244 -11.10 21.55 7.52
CA THR A 244 -11.22 22.31 8.77
C THR A 244 -10.99 21.41 9.97
N GLY A 245 -10.55 21.99 11.11
CA GLY A 245 -10.29 21.22 12.33
C GLY A 245 -9.22 20.15 12.16
N THR A 246 -8.24 20.40 11.28
CA THR A 246 -7.22 19.41 10.91
C THR A 246 -6.37 19.01 12.11
N SER A 247 -6.10 17.72 12.23
CA SER A 247 -5.11 17.15 13.15
C SER A 247 -4.00 16.46 12.37
N VAL A 248 -2.77 16.54 12.88
CA VAL A 248 -1.65 15.68 12.48
C VAL A 248 -1.69 14.45 13.38
N LEU A 249 -1.79 13.26 12.79
CA LEU A 249 -1.92 11.99 13.53
C LEU A 249 -0.55 11.46 13.97
N VAL A 250 0.21 12.33 14.64
CA VAL A 250 1.52 12.10 15.24
C VAL A 250 1.53 12.79 16.61
N ASN A 251 2.08 12.13 17.62
CA ASN A 251 2.15 12.69 18.97
C ASN A 251 3.47 12.31 19.67
N PRO A 252 4.36 13.26 20.01
CA PRO A 252 5.67 12.98 20.60
C PRO A 252 5.61 12.51 22.06
N SER A 253 4.43 12.48 22.68
CA SER A 253 4.25 11.91 24.01
C SER A 253 4.65 10.43 24.03
N PRO A 254 5.40 9.95 25.05
CA PRO A 254 5.77 8.55 25.19
C PRO A 254 4.58 7.56 25.14
N ALA A 255 3.36 8.04 25.44
CA ALA A 255 2.15 7.23 25.34
C ALA A 255 1.84 6.73 23.91
N TYR A 256 2.36 7.40 22.88
CA TYR A 256 2.10 7.11 21.46
C TYR A 256 3.38 6.81 20.65
N GLN A 257 4.48 6.52 21.35
CA GLN A 257 5.76 6.17 20.71
C GLN A 257 5.91 4.65 20.64
N PRO A 258 6.32 4.05 19.51
CA PRO A 258 6.45 2.60 19.36
C PRO A 258 7.40 1.93 20.36
N LEU A 259 8.41 2.67 20.81
CA LEU A 259 9.38 2.25 21.82
C LEU A 259 9.37 3.21 23.01
N VAL A 260 9.19 2.67 24.21
CA VAL A 260 9.14 3.45 25.45
C VAL A 260 10.20 2.94 26.43
N VAL A 261 10.93 3.89 27.05
CA VAL A 261 11.89 3.59 28.12
C VAL A 261 11.21 3.69 29.48
N GLU A 262 11.28 2.62 30.26
CA GLU A 262 10.75 2.50 31.61
C GLU A 262 11.87 2.28 32.62
N GLY A 263 11.82 2.96 33.76
CA GLY A 263 12.83 2.83 34.82
C GLY A 263 14.27 3.16 34.38
N GLY A 264 14.45 3.86 33.26
CA GLY A 264 15.73 4.28 32.70
C GLY A 264 16.50 3.21 31.91
N SER A 265 16.10 1.94 31.95
CA SER A 265 16.85 0.83 31.31
C SER A 265 15.99 -0.29 30.74
N GLN A 266 14.67 -0.29 30.97
CA GLN A 266 13.77 -1.25 30.35
C GLN A 266 13.14 -0.64 29.10
N LEU A 267 13.09 -1.40 28.01
CA LEU A 267 12.31 -1.05 26.83
C LEU A 267 10.98 -1.79 26.86
N ARG A 268 9.95 -1.12 26.37
CA ARG A 268 8.64 -1.71 26.12
C ARG A 268 8.16 -1.32 24.73
N LEU A 269 7.62 -2.31 24.00
CA LEU A 269 6.88 -2.09 22.77
C LEU A 269 5.50 -1.48 23.08
N ASN A 270 5.11 -0.48 22.30
CA ASN A 270 3.86 0.23 22.51
C ASN A 270 3.13 0.41 21.18
N HIS A 271 1.96 -0.22 21.06
CA HIS A 271 1.20 -0.22 19.82
C HIS A 271 0.15 0.90 19.79
N ALA A 272 0.52 2.10 20.22
CA ALA A 272 -0.36 3.25 20.16
C ALA A 272 0.11 4.21 19.08
N GLY A 273 -0.80 4.72 18.26
CA GLY A 273 -0.50 5.62 17.16
C GLY A 273 0.11 4.94 15.92
N MET A 274 -0.11 3.63 15.74
CA MET A 274 0.42 2.85 14.61
C MET A 274 -0.38 3.12 13.33
N ILE A 275 -0.05 4.22 12.65
CA ILE A 275 -0.64 4.58 11.35
C ILE A 275 0.39 4.45 10.24
N GLY A 276 1.59 5.03 10.40
CA GLY A 276 2.53 5.17 9.29
C GLY A 276 1.86 5.90 8.13
N GLU A 277 1.70 5.22 6.99
CA GLU A 277 0.94 5.72 5.84
C GLU A 277 -0.56 5.34 5.98
N PRO A 278 -1.49 6.32 5.95
CA PRO A 278 -2.91 6.07 6.09
C PRO A 278 -3.52 5.48 4.81
N ARG A 279 -4.26 4.37 4.95
CA ARG A 279 -4.92 3.65 3.85
C ARG A 279 -6.45 3.74 3.86
N GLY A 280 -7.03 4.36 4.88
CA GLY A 280 -8.48 4.62 4.93
C GLY A 280 -9.02 4.66 6.35
N PHE A 281 -10.30 4.33 6.49
CA PHE A 281 -11.02 4.26 7.76
C PHE A 281 -11.51 2.84 8.03
N THR A 282 -11.69 2.51 9.31
CA THR A 282 -12.53 1.38 9.70
C THR A 282 -13.96 1.60 9.21
N SER A 283 -14.75 0.52 9.02
CA SER A 283 -16.10 0.62 8.42
C SER A 283 -17.08 1.46 9.24
N ASP A 284 -16.86 1.59 10.55
CA ASP A 284 -17.62 2.44 11.46
C ASP A 284 -17.09 3.88 11.55
N GLY A 285 -15.95 4.18 10.91
CA GLY A 285 -15.29 5.48 10.93
C GLY A 285 -14.52 5.80 12.21
N SER A 286 -14.51 4.91 13.22
CA SER A 286 -13.90 5.23 14.52
C SER A 286 -12.36 5.22 14.50
N GLY A 287 -11.75 4.55 13.53
CA GLY A 287 -10.31 4.43 13.41
C GLY A 287 -9.79 4.60 11.99
N ILE A 288 -8.48 4.79 11.90
CA ILE A 288 -7.70 4.89 10.65
C ILE A 288 -7.06 3.54 10.37
N LEU A 289 -7.14 3.11 9.11
CA LEU A 289 -6.34 2.01 8.58
C LEU A 289 -4.98 2.57 8.17
N GLY A 290 -3.89 1.88 8.50
CA GLY A 290 -2.54 2.29 8.09
C GLY A 290 -1.58 1.12 8.05
N ILE A 291 -0.33 1.39 7.67
CA ILE A 291 0.74 0.38 7.59
C ILE A 291 1.91 0.73 8.49
N GLN A 292 2.38 -0.24 9.27
CA GLN A 292 3.54 -0.04 10.14
C GLN A 292 4.21 -1.37 10.51
N SER A 293 5.46 -1.30 10.97
CA SER A 293 6.22 -2.46 11.40
C SER A 293 5.58 -3.20 12.58
N LEU A 294 5.54 -4.54 12.48
CA LEU A 294 4.99 -5.41 13.52
C LEU A 294 5.98 -6.47 13.98
N ASN A 295 6.57 -7.23 13.06
CA ASN A 295 7.61 -8.24 13.33
C ASN A 295 8.78 -8.05 12.36
N SER A 296 9.89 -8.78 12.53
CA SER A 296 11.06 -8.90 11.61
C SER A 296 11.01 -8.03 10.35
N ASP A 297 11.24 -6.71 10.43
CA ASP A 297 11.14 -5.79 9.27
C ASP A 297 9.87 -5.90 8.38
N SER A 298 8.81 -6.59 8.80
CA SER A 298 7.53 -6.68 8.10
C SER A 298 6.79 -5.35 8.19
N MET A 299 6.02 -5.01 7.15
CA MET A 299 5.07 -3.90 7.18
C MET A 299 3.66 -4.47 7.14
N ASP A 300 2.94 -4.36 8.26
CA ASP A 300 1.62 -4.96 8.46
C ASP A 300 0.53 -3.89 8.55
N ALA A 301 -0.72 -4.30 8.33
CA ALA A 301 -1.88 -3.46 8.42
C ALA A 301 -2.26 -3.22 9.88
N TRP A 302 -2.67 -2.01 10.20
CA TRP A 302 -3.13 -1.59 11.52
C TRP A 302 -4.47 -0.89 11.45
N ALA A 303 -5.27 -1.05 12.49
CA ALA A 303 -6.38 -0.15 12.80
C ALA A 303 -6.02 0.66 14.05
N THR A 304 -6.06 1.99 13.95
CA THR A 304 -5.78 2.92 15.06
C THR A 304 -7.01 3.74 15.37
N ASP A 305 -7.53 3.62 16.59
CA ASP A 305 -8.67 4.41 17.06
C ASP A 305 -8.36 5.91 17.01
N LEU A 306 -9.23 6.69 16.38
CA LEU A 306 -8.96 8.08 16.08
C LEU A 306 -8.98 8.97 17.32
N ALA A 307 -9.80 8.65 18.31
CA ALA A 307 -9.92 9.45 19.53
C ALA A 307 -8.83 9.12 20.58
N THR A 308 -8.47 7.85 20.70
CA THR A 308 -7.61 7.35 21.78
C THR A 308 -6.21 6.95 21.34
N GLY A 309 -5.98 6.73 20.04
CA GLY A 309 -4.71 6.27 19.50
C GLY A 309 -4.39 4.82 19.79
N ALA A 310 -5.31 4.06 20.39
CA ALA A 310 -5.12 2.63 20.58
C ALA A 310 -5.07 1.92 19.23
N SER A 311 -3.99 1.18 18.95
CA SER A 311 -3.83 0.44 17.69
C SER A 311 -3.86 -1.06 17.90
N ARG A 312 -4.34 -1.77 16.88
CA ARG A 312 -4.28 -3.23 16.79
C ARG A 312 -3.84 -3.63 15.38
N PRO A 313 -3.00 -4.66 15.25
CA PRO A 313 -2.67 -5.20 13.94
C PRO A 313 -3.90 -5.89 13.32
N LEU A 314 -4.01 -5.81 12.01
CA LEU A 314 -5.03 -6.47 11.19
C LEU A 314 -4.45 -7.62 10.38
N THR A 315 -3.18 -7.53 10.00
CA THR A 315 -2.42 -8.63 9.40
C THR A 315 -1.32 -9.07 10.36
N GLN A 316 -0.84 -10.28 10.16
CA GLN A 316 0.34 -10.78 10.86
C GLN A 316 1.25 -11.40 9.82
N GLN A 317 2.44 -10.81 9.63
CA GLN A 317 3.43 -11.32 8.69
C GLN A 317 3.00 -11.18 7.22
N ALA A 318 2.38 -10.05 6.85
CA ALA A 318 2.11 -9.73 5.44
C ALA A 318 3.40 -9.53 4.62
N HIS A 319 4.55 -9.47 5.30
CA HIS A 319 5.87 -9.02 4.83
C HIS A 319 5.86 -7.56 4.38
N TYR A 320 4.96 -7.21 3.47
CA TYR A 320 4.53 -5.86 3.17
C TYR A 320 3.09 -5.90 2.68
N THR A 321 2.21 -5.12 3.30
CA THR A 321 0.84 -4.90 2.82
C THR A 321 0.64 -3.47 2.39
N ASP A 322 0.03 -3.28 1.22
CA ASP A 322 -0.30 -1.99 0.64
C ASP A 322 -0.97 -2.17 -0.75
N PRO A 323 -2.17 -1.63 -0.99
CA PRO A 323 -3.08 -0.98 -0.04
C PRO A 323 -4.18 -1.94 0.45
N MET A 324 -5.18 -1.41 1.16
CA MET A 324 -6.20 -2.23 1.83
C MET A 324 -7.56 -1.51 1.93
N ALA A 325 -8.63 -2.29 2.09
CA ALA A 325 -9.98 -1.79 2.32
C ALA A 325 -10.77 -2.71 3.27
N MET A 326 -11.40 -2.12 4.28
CA MET A 326 -12.32 -2.86 5.16
C MET A 326 -13.68 -3.06 4.47
N SER A 327 -14.23 -4.26 4.58
CA SER A 327 -15.58 -4.59 4.12
C SER A 327 -16.63 -3.67 4.78
N PRO A 328 -17.71 -3.28 4.09
CA PRO A 328 -18.73 -2.41 4.65
C PRO A 328 -19.33 -2.92 5.96
N ASP A 329 -19.46 -4.23 6.14
CA ASP A 329 -19.95 -4.87 7.38
C ASP A 329 -18.87 -5.10 8.46
N GLY A 330 -17.63 -4.68 8.21
CA GLY A 330 -16.53 -4.63 9.17
C GLY A 330 -15.95 -6.00 9.57
N LYS A 331 -16.31 -7.07 8.86
CA LYS A 331 -15.87 -8.44 9.20
C LYS A 331 -14.53 -8.82 8.57
N TRP A 332 -14.29 -8.28 7.37
CA TRP A 332 -13.17 -8.64 6.52
C TRP A 332 -12.34 -7.43 6.16
N LEU A 333 -11.03 -7.60 6.12
CA LEU A 333 -10.09 -6.72 5.46
C LEU A 333 -9.73 -7.37 4.12
N LEU A 334 -9.76 -6.57 3.05
CA LEU A 334 -9.08 -6.89 1.81
C LEU A 334 -7.76 -6.16 1.82
N ALA A 335 -6.66 -6.89 1.70
CA ALA A 335 -5.32 -6.35 1.77
C ALA A 335 -4.51 -6.87 0.58
N ASP A 336 -3.87 -5.98 -0.15
CA ASP A 336 -2.86 -6.38 -1.11
C ASP A 336 -1.58 -6.66 -0.32
N GLU A 337 -1.09 -7.89 -0.35
CA GLU A 337 0.09 -8.34 0.37
C GLU A 337 1.11 -8.94 -0.59
N VAL A 338 2.40 -8.81 -0.26
CA VAL A 338 3.47 -9.53 -0.97
C VAL A 338 3.74 -10.92 -0.39
N ASN A 339 2.94 -11.33 0.60
CA ASN A 339 2.99 -12.67 1.19
C ASN A 339 2.82 -13.76 0.12
N GLY A 340 3.62 -14.82 0.21
CA GLY A 340 3.64 -15.92 -0.76
C GLY A 340 4.40 -15.62 -2.06
N SER A 341 4.85 -14.38 -2.29
CA SER A 341 5.59 -14.02 -3.52
C SER A 341 7.08 -14.44 -3.49
N GLY A 342 7.64 -14.72 -2.30
CA GLY A 342 9.07 -14.91 -2.11
C GLY A 342 9.88 -13.60 -2.10
N ARG A 343 9.25 -12.44 -2.32
CA ARG A 343 9.96 -11.17 -2.54
C ARG A 343 10.65 -10.64 -1.29
N LEU A 344 10.00 -10.75 -0.12
CA LEU A 344 10.46 -10.16 1.14
C LEU A 344 10.73 -11.20 2.24
N ASP A 345 10.50 -12.48 1.96
CA ASP A 345 10.68 -13.58 2.92
C ASP A 345 12.11 -13.64 3.46
N PHE A 346 13.12 -13.28 2.65
CA PHE A 346 14.52 -13.29 3.04
C PHE A 346 14.85 -12.29 4.16
N ILE A 347 14.14 -11.15 4.22
CA ILE A 347 14.38 -10.09 5.21
C ILE A 347 13.35 -10.10 6.33
N SER A 348 12.11 -10.52 6.02
CA SER A 348 11.00 -10.40 6.96
C SER A 348 10.38 -11.70 7.41
N GLY A 349 10.68 -12.83 6.77
CA GLY A 349 9.96 -14.08 7.00
C GLY A 349 10.21 -14.80 8.33
N MET A 350 11.06 -14.28 9.22
CA MET A 350 11.28 -14.89 10.53
C MET A 350 10.24 -14.39 11.55
N PRO A 351 9.28 -15.24 11.98
CA PRO A 351 8.26 -14.83 12.95
C PRO A 351 8.86 -14.62 14.35
N GLY A 352 8.19 -13.81 15.17
CA GLY A 352 8.50 -13.64 16.59
C GLY A 352 9.65 -12.67 16.90
N VAL A 353 10.36 -12.17 15.89
CA VAL A 353 11.36 -11.09 16.07
C VAL A 353 10.62 -9.76 16.22
N PRO A 354 10.81 -9.02 17.34
CA PRO A 354 10.17 -7.73 17.54
C PRO A 354 10.72 -6.66 16.56
N PRO A 355 9.97 -5.60 16.24
CA PRO A 355 10.34 -4.63 15.20
C PRO A 355 11.32 -3.57 15.73
N LEU A 356 12.39 -4.00 16.41
CA LEU A 356 13.36 -3.10 17.06
C LEU A 356 14.22 -2.34 16.04
N THR A 357 14.61 -3.01 14.96
CA THR A 357 15.42 -2.45 13.87
C THR A 357 14.70 -1.37 13.09
N ALA A 358 13.36 -1.37 13.08
CA ALA A 358 12.54 -0.34 12.45
C ALA A 358 12.82 1.06 12.98
N ALA A 359 13.27 1.18 14.25
CA ALA A 359 13.67 2.45 14.85
C ALA A 359 14.90 3.09 14.15
N ALA A 360 15.70 2.32 13.42
CA ALA A 360 16.79 2.81 12.57
C ALA A 360 16.31 3.26 11.16
N GLY A 361 15.00 3.28 10.90
CA GLY A 361 14.45 3.72 9.62
C GLY A 361 14.56 2.68 8.50
N THR A 362 14.30 1.40 8.80
CA THR A 362 14.32 0.33 7.78
C THR A 362 13.09 0.35 6.86
N ALA A 363 11.93 0.82 7.34
CA ALA A 363 10.66 0.76 6.63
C ALA A 363 10.69 1.31 5.18
N PRO A 364 11.33 2.45 4.87
CA PRO A 364 11.43 2.95 3.49
C PRO A 364 12.20 2.02 2.55
N TYR A 365 13.20 1.28 3.05
CA TYR A 365 13.94 0.29 2.25
C TYR A 365 13.07 -0.93 1.98
N ILE A 366 12.36 -1.45 2.99
CA ILE A 366 11.41 -2.56 2.84
C ILE A 366 10.31 -2.19 1.84
N SER A 367 9.79 -0.97 1.95
CA SER A 367 8.85 -0.41 0.97
C SER A 367 9.44 -0.44 -0.44
N GLY A 368 10.66 0.07 -0.63
CA GLY A 368 11.31 0.09 -1.94
C GLY A 368 11.50 -1.28 -2.58
N ILE A 369 11.91 -2.29 -1.79
CA ILE A 369 12.18 -3.63 -2.31
C ILE A 369 10.93 -4.47 -2.53
N ARG A 370 9.72 -4.02 -2.16
CA ARG A 370 8.46 -4.73 -2.46
C ARG A 370 8.16 -4.81 -3.96
N ASN A 371 8.72 -3.89 -4.74
CA ASN A 371 8.55 -3.78 -6.19
C ASN A 371 9.90 -4.00 -6.89
N ASN A 372 9.84 -4.18 -8.22
CA ASN A 372 10.99 -4.05 -9.13
C ASN A 372 10.56 -3.19 -10.32
N GLY A 373 10.93 -1.90 -10.29
CA GLY A 373 10.40 -0.91 -11.21
C GLY A 373 8.86 -0.91 -11.20
N ASN A 374 8.24 -1.11 -12.36
CA ASN A 374 6.79 -1.20 -12.50
C ASN A 374 6.20 -2.56 -12.07
N ARG A 375 7.02 -3.59 -11.84
CA ARG A 375 6.54 -4.88 -11.35
C ARG A 375 6.21 -4.77 -9.87
N ARG A 376 4.93 -4.84 -9.58
CA ARG A 376 4.37 -5.03 -8.24
C ARG A 376 4.39 -6.51 -7.89
N PHE A 377 4.63 -6.91 -6.64
CA PHE A 377 4.57 -8.32 -6.19
C PHE A 377 3.34 -8.63 -5.35
N PHE A 378 2.37 -7.71 -5.35
CA PHE A 378 1.16 -7.83 -4.57
C PHE A 378 0.20 -8.87 -5.12
N SER A 379 -0.45 -9.58 -4.21
CA SER A 379 -1.64 -10.37 -4.47
C SER A 379 -2.76 -9.90 -3.53
N PRO A 380 -4.04 -10.00 -3.93
CA PRO A 380 -5.16 -9.65 -3.07
C PRO A 380 -5.41 -10.77 -2.05
N TRP A 381 -5.44 -10.42 -0.77
CA TRP A 381 -5.72 -11.31 0.36
C TRP A 381 -7.00 -10.91 1.05
N LEU A 382 -7.85 -11.90 1.36
CA LEU A 382 -9.00 -11.73 2.22
C LEU A 382 -8.62 -12.15 3.64
N VAL A 383 -8.67 -11.20 4.56
CA VAL A 383 -8.21 -11.32 5.94
C VAL A 383 -9.38 -11.16 6.90
N ASP A 384 -9.56 -12.10 7.82
CA ASP A 384 -10.50 -11.96 8.92
C ASP A 384 -10.02 -10.84 9.86
N ALA A 385 -10.78 -9.75 9.96
CA ALA A 385 -10.34 -8.54 10.64
C ALA A 385 -10.21 -8.69 12.17
N LYS A 386 -10.68 -9.80 12.75
CA LYS A 386 -10.56 -10.11 14.18
C LYS A 386 -9.34 -10.97 14.49
N THR A 387 -9.08 -11.96 13.64
CA THR A 387 -8.02 -12.95 13.88
C THR A 387 -6.73 -12.63 13.14
N GLY A 388 -6.79 -11.80 12.10
CA GLY A 388 -5.66 -11.48 11.22
C GLY A 388 -5.23 -12.63 10.31
N ARG A 389 -5.99 -13.74 10.28
CA ARG A 389 -5.76 -14.84 9.35
C ARG A 389 -6.36 -14.48 8.00
N GLY A 390 -5.66 -14.79 6.92
CA GLY A 390 -6.18 -14.59 5.58
C GLY A 390 -5.79 -15.68 4.60
N PHE A 391 -6.32 -15.56 3.39
CA PHE A 391 -5.95 -16.38 2.24
C PHE A 391 -5.91 -15.51 0.98
N GLN A 392 -5.04 -15.88 0.05
CA GLN A 392 -4.90 -15.23 -1.24
C GLN A 392 -6.13 -15.53 -2.12
N LEU A 393 -6.79 -14.48 -2.61
CA LEU A 393 -8.01 -14.60 -3.42
C LEU A 393 -7.74 -15.20 -4.80
N ASN A 394 -6.69 -14.74 -5.46
CA ASN A 394 -6.33 -15.13 -6.82
C ASN A 394 -5.29 -16.28 -6.86
N ALA A 395 -5.25 -17.13 -5.82
CA ALA A 395 -4.35 -18.27 -5.77
C ALA A 395 -4.60 -19.21 -6.98
N GLY A 396 -3.55 -19.47 -7.76
CA GLY A 396 -3.64 -20.31 -8.97
C GLY A 396 -4.16 -19.59 -10.22
N SER A 397 -4.42 -18.28 -10.16
CA SER A 397 -4.69 -17.45 -11.34
C SER A 397 -3.43 -17.26 -12.21
N ASP A 398 -3.56 -16.53 -13.31
CA ASP A 398 -2.46 -16.25 -14.24
C ASP A 398 -1.26 -15.60 -13.52
N PRO A 399 -0.09 -16.29 -13.44
CA PRO A 399 1.06 -15.81 -12.67
C PRO A 399 1.77 -14.60 -13.30
N ASN A 400 1.38 -14.22 -14.52
CA ASN A 400 1.90 -13.02 -15.17
C ASN A 400 1.14 -11.75 -14.79
N TRP A 401 0.25 -11.79 -13.79
CA TRP A 401 -0.54 -10.64 -13.37
C TRP A 401 -0.49 -10.48 -11.86
N ASN A 402 -0.21 -9.26 -11.41
CA ASN A 402 -0.15 -8.92 -10.00
C ASN A 402 -1.15 -7.80 -9.70
N ALA A 403 -1.62 -7.73 -8.46
CA ALA A 403 -2.51 -6.66 -8.03
C ALA A 403 -1.86 -5.29 -8.26
N ALA A 404 -2.66 -4.38 -8.81
CA ALA A 404 -2.33 -2.96 -8.90
C ALA A 404 -2.67 -2.25 -7.59
N ALA A 405 -2.91 -0.94 -7.60
CA ALA A 405 -3.23 -0.20 -6.39
C ALA A 405 -4.74 -0.23 -6.09
N ASP A 406 -5.04 -0.38 -4.81
CA ASP A 406 -6.30 -0.05 -4.12
C ASP A 406 -7.46 -0.94 -4.56
N PRO A 407 -7.73 -2.01 -3.81
CA PRO A 407 -8.89 -2.82 -4.05
C PRO A 407 -10.10 -2.27 -3.26
N VAL A 408 -11.31 -2.58 -3.69
CA VAL A 408 -12.55 -2.06 -3.08
C VAL A 408 -13.59 -3.13 -2.86
N TRP A 409 -14.45 -2.92 -1.88
CA TRP A 409 -15.59 -3.78 -1.62
C TRP A 409 -16.85 -3.29 -2.34
N LEU A 410 -17.70 -4.23 -2.76
CA LEU A 410 -19.10 -3.89 -3.03
C LEU A 410 -19.82 -3.51 -1.73
N ALA A 411 -20.80 -2.63 -1.84
CA ALA A 411 -21.54 -2.07 -0.71
C ALA A 411 -22.24 -3.11 0.20
N ASP A 412 -22.44 -4.34 -0.29
CA ASP A 412 -23.11 -5.41 0.44
C ASP A 412 -22.17 -6.49 1.00
N SER A 413 -20.85 -6.26 0.95
CA SER A 413 -19.80 -7.18 1.40
C SER A 413 -19.74 -8.53 0.66
N THR A 414 -20.37 -8.69 -0.51
CA THR A 414 -20.41 -9.99 -1.22
C THR A 414 -19.34 -10.19 -2.27
N ALA A 415 -18.61 -9.14 -2.62
CA ALA A 415 -17.51 -9.22 -3.56
C ALA A 415 -16.54 -8.08 -3.37
N VAL A 416 -15.35 -8.28 -3.92
CA VAL A 416 -14.31 -7.26 -4.02
C VAL A 416 -13.94 -7.03 -5.48
N VAL A 417 -13.58 -5.81 -5.81
CA VAL A 417 -13.12 -5.38 -7.12
C VAL A 417 -11.70 -4.87 -6.95
N TYR A 418 -10.80 -5.34 -7.81
CA TYR A 418 -9.39 -4.99 -7.79
C TYR A 418 -8.86 -4.95 -9.21
N THR A 419 -7.78 -4.22 -9.44
CA THR A 419 -7.12 -4.19 -10.73
C THR A 419 -5.85 -5.02 -10.69
N GLU A 420 -5.50 -5.59 -11.84
CA GLU A 420 -4.25 -6.32 -12.02
C GLU A 420 -3.47 -5.71 -13.18
N ASN A 421 -2.16 -5.75 -13.04
CA ASN A 421 -1.19 -5.28 -14.01
C ASN A 421 -0.29 -6.43 -14.44
N LEU A 422 0.09 -6.42 -15.72
CA LEU A 422 1.02 -7.41 -16.26
C LEU A 422 2.35 -7.33 -15.49
N ALA A 423 2.72 -8.44 -14.86
CA ALA A 423 3.77 -8.59 -13.87
C ALA A 423 5.16 -8.71 -14.49
N CYS A 424 5.60 -7.70 -15.24
CA CYS A 424 6.95 -7.62 -15.75
C CYS A 424 7.62 -6.30 -15.37
N GLY A 425 8.92 -6.37 -15.06
CA GLY A 425 9.71 -5.20 -14.69
C GLY A 425 10.07 -4.42 -15.93
N ALA A 426 9.44 -3.27 -16.14
CA ALA A 426 9.88 -2.37 -17.20
C ALA A 426 11.16 -1.64 -16.78
N ASN A 427 12.22 -1.92 -17.52
CA ASN A 427 13.38 -1.08 -17.88
C ASN A 427 14.41 -0.61 -16.80
N PRO A 428 15.73 -0.72 -17.09
CA PRO A 428 16.32 -1.51 -18.16
C PRO A 428 16.57 -2.96 -17.72
N ALA A 429 15.94 -3.87 -18.47
CA ALA A 429 16.19 -5.31 -18.62
C ALA A 429 16.88 -6.06 -17.45
N PRO A 430 16.19 -7.09 -16.94
CA PRO A 430 16.54 -8.39 -17.50
C PRO A 430 15.37 -9.28 -17.95
N HIS A 431 14.11 -8.86 -17.83
CA HIS A 431 12.98 -9.74 -18.15
C HIS A 431 12.11 -9.23 -19.30
N PRO A 432 12.08 -9.92 -20.46
CA PRO A 432 11.05 -9.73 -21.47
C PRO A 432 9.67 -9.92 -20.82
N CYS A 433 8.77 -8.96 -21.05
CA CYS A 433 7.36 -9.13 -20.68
C CYS A 433 6.75 -10.25 -21.51
N ALA A 434 5.91 -11.07 -20.89
CA ALA A 434 4.98 -11.89 -21.65
C ALA A 434 4.08 -10.97 -22.48
N ASP A 435 3.67 -11.41 -23.68
CA ASP A 435 2.67 -10.67 -24.43
C ASP A 435 1.35 -10.68 -23.65
N SER A 436 0.70 -9.51 -23.58
CA SER A 436 -0.61 -9.43 -22.92
C SER A 436 -1.65 -10.25 -23.69
N THR A 437 -2.40 -11.07 -22.96
CA THR A 437 -3.54 -11.84 -23.47
C THR A 437 -4.84 -11.05 -23.49
N GLU A 438 -4.82 -9.80 -23.01
CA GLU A 438 -6.00 -8.95 -22.95
C GLU A 438 -6.39 -8.39 -24.33
N PRO A 439 -7.69 -8.14 -24.57
CA PRO A 439 -8.16 -7.47 -25.79
C PRO A 439 -7.41 -6.17 -26.07
N GLY A 440 -6.88 -6.04 -27.29
CA GLY A 440 -6.11 -4.87 -27.72
C GLY A 440 -4.71 -4.76 -27.08
N GLY A 441 -4.23 -5.78 -26.37
CA GLY A 441 -2.87 -5.85 -25.83
C GLY A 441 -2.62 -4.97 -24.59
N ARG A 442 -3.67 -4.57 -23.86
CA ARG A 442 -3.54 -3.75 -22.65
C ARG A 442 -2.77 -4.45 -21.53
N ASN A 443 -2.00 -3.69 -20.75
CA ASN A 443 -1.21 -4.20 -19.63
C ASN A 443 -1.91 -4.10 -18.27
N SER A 444 -3.20 -3.79 -18.27
CA SER A 444 -4.03 -3.65 -17.07
C SER A 444 -5.41 -4.30 -17.28
N ARG A 445 -6.02 -4.83 -16.21
CA ARG A 445 -7.36 -5.42 -16.22
C ARG A 445 -8.12 -5.18 -14.92
N LEU A 446 -9.45 -5.13 -15.01
CA LEU A 446 -10.34 -4.98 -13.86
C LEU A 446 -10.97 -6.33 -13.50
N MET A 447 -10.78 -6.76 -12.27
CA MET A 447 -11.22 -8.06 -11.75
C MET A 447 -12.29 -7.87 -10.67
N ILE A 448 -13.18 -8.84 -10.56
CA ILE A 448 -14.12 -8.98 -9.45
C ILE A 448 -14.00 -10.40 -8.87
N ALA A 449 -13.77 -10.50 -7.57
CA ALA A 449 -13.83 -11.73 -6.81
C ALA A 449 -15.12 -11.74 -6.00
N ARG A 450 -16.07 -12.60 -6.39
CA ARG A 450 -17.35 -12.80 -5.69
C ARG A 450 -17.21 -13.91 -4.66
N PHE A 451 -17.97 -13.79 -3.57
CA PHE A 451 -18.02 -14.78 -2.50
C PHE A 451 -19.43 -15.39 -2.42
N PRO A 452 -19.74 -16.46 -3.18
CA PRO A 452 -21.09 -17.00 -3.27
C PRO A 452 -21.66 -17.51 -1.93
N ASP A 453 -20.78 -17.80 -0.98
CA ASP A 453 -21.15 -18.30 0.35
C ASP A 453 -21.39 -17.17 1.36
N LEU A 454 -21.02 -15.92 1.02
CA LEU A 454 -21.34 -14.75 1.83
C LEU A 454 -22.71 -14.21 1.43
N LYS A 455 -23.56 -13.99 2.45
CA LYS A 455 -24.86 -13.34 2.26
C LYS A 455 -24.66 -11.83 2.22
N PRO A 456 -25.39 -11.10 1.35
CA PRO A 456 -25.45 -9.64 1.40
C PRO A 456 -25.72 -9.14 2.82
N SER A 457 -24.91 -8.19 3.27
CA SER A 457 -25.05 -7.54 4.57
C SER A 457 -25.05 -6.04 4.42
N ALA A 458 -25.82 -5.36 5.27
CA ALA A 458 -25.80 -3.90 5.31
C ALA A 458 -24.44 -3.40 5.84
N PRO A 459 -23.95 -2.24 5.35
CA PRO A 459 -22.82 -1.56 5.95
C PRO A 459 -23.03 -1.29 7.44
N VAL A 460 -21.93 -1.26 8.20
CA VAL A 460 -21.93 -0.75 9.56
C VAL A 460 -22.42 0.69 9.52
N THR A 461 -23.32 1.04 10.44
CA THR A 461 -23.73 2.44 10.61
C THR A 461 -22.54 3.20 11.21
N PRO A 462 -21.97 4.18 10.50
CA PRO A 462 -20.82 4.89 11.03
C PRO A 462 -21.22 5.71 12.26
N ALA A 463 -20.37 5.68 13.27
CA ALA A 463 -20.41 6.69 14.32
C ALA A 463 -19.92 8.01 13.73
N PRO A 464 -20.36 9.17 14.24
CA PRO A 464 -19.73 10.44 13.87
C PRO A 464 -18.23 10.35 14.11
N VAL A 465 -17.44 10.58 13.06
CA VAL A 465 -15.98 10.57 13.17
C VAL A 465 -15.56 11.71 14.12
N SER A 466 -14.62 11.41 15.03
CA SER A 466 -14.22 12.36 16.06
C SER A 466 -13.43 13.53 15.47
N ASP A 467 -13.88 14.76 15.73
CA ASP A 467 -13.11 15.98 15.47
C ASP A 467 -11.96 16.17 16.49
N LYS A 468 -11.95 15.40 17.59
CA LYS A 468 -10.88 15.37 18.58
C LYS A 468 -10.09 14.09 18.43
N THR A 469 -8.82 14.21 18.05
CA THR A 469 -7.95 13.05 17.82
C THR A 469 -6.93 12.90 18.94
N TRP A 470 -6.29 11.74 19.02
CA TRP A 470 -5.09 11.53 19.87
C TRP A 470 -3.85 12.28 19.33
N GLY A 471 -3.89 12.66 18.06
CA GLY A 471 -2.86 13.46 17.39
C GLY A 471 -2.85 14.91 17.89
N LEU A 472 -1.99 15.71 17.27
CA LEU A 472 -1.87 17.13 17.58
C LEU A 472 -2.74 17.97 16.63
N PRO A 473 -3.41 19.03 17.10
CA PRO A 473 -4.02 20.00 16.20
C PRO A 473 -3.00 20.55 15.21
N TYR A 474 -3.38 20.64 13.94
CA TYR A 474 -2.53 21.23 12.91
C TYR A 474 -2.53 22.75 13.01
N ASP A 475 -1.33 23.32 13.01
CA ASP A 475 -1.09 24.76 12.91
C ASP A 475 -0.06 25.00 11.80
N PRO A 476 -0.44 25.64 10.68
CA PRO A 476 0.47 25.87 9.56
C PRO A 476 1.65 26.80 9.90
N SER A 477 1.59 27.52 11.02
CA SER A 477 2.69 28.36 11.50
C SER A 477 3.74 27.61 12.32
N THR A 478 3.44 26.36 12.71
CA THR A 478 4.29 25.54 13.58
C THR A 478 4.74 24.27 12.84
N PRO A 479 6.06 23.96 12.79
CA PRO A 479 6.54 22.71 12.22
C PRO A 479 5.95 21.50 12.95
N VAL A 480 5.63 20.44 12.19
CA VAL A 480 5.18 19.16 12.78
C VAL A 480 6.23 18.65 13.76
N GLN A 481 5.80 18.39 14.99
CA GLN A 481 6.68 17.86 16.02
C GLN A 481 6.94 16.38 15.76
N GLN A 482 8.18 16.08 15.39
CA GLN A 482 8.56 14.71 15.11
C GLN A 482 8.70 13.86 16.39
N PRO A 483 8.37 12.55 16.32
CA PRO A 483 8.76 11.56 17.31
C PRO A 483 10.23 11.73 17.73
N LYS A 484 10.49 11.76 19.04
CA LYS A 484 11.87 11.76 19.53
C LYS A 484 12.39 10.32 19.52
N PRO A 485 13.59 10.06 18.96
CA PRO A 485 14.17 8.74 19.05
C PRO A 485 14.45 8.39 20.52
N VAL A 486 14.47 7.09 20.82
CA VAL A 486 14.95 6.61 22.11
C VAL A 486 16.40 7.09 22.31
N PRO A 487 16.79 7.62 23.49
CA PRO A 487 18.16 8.07 23.71
C PRO A 487 19.19 6.96 23.49
N THR A 488 20.40 7.35 23.07
CA THR A 488 21.56 6.43 23.01
C THR A 488 21.73 5.73 24.35
N GLY A 489 21.86 4.40 24.33
CA GLY A 489 21.96 3.62 25.56
C GLY A 489 21.85 2.12 25.32
N THR A 490 22.01 1.36 26.41
CA THR A 490 21.75 -0.08 26.44
C THR A 490 20.53 -0.33 27.31
N TYR A 491 19.60 -1.11 26.78
CA TYR A 491 18.31 -1.39 27.39
C TYR A 491 18.00 -2.88 27.37
N THR A 492 17.05 -3.30 28.19
CA THR A 492 16.49 -4.65 28.17
C THR A 492 15.03 -4.62 27.75
N LEU A 493 14.67 -5.36 26.72
CA LEU A 493 13.29 -5.71 26.39
C LEU A 493 13.03 -7.12 26.94
N ARG A 494 11.96 -7.28 27.73
CA ARG A 494 11.52 -8.60 28.21
C ARG A 494 10.48 -9.16 27.25
N GLY A 495 10.63 -10.42 26.86
CA GLY A 495 9.56 -11.10 26.12
C GLY A 495 8.31 -11.21 26.98
N LYS A 496 7.14 -11.10 26.37
CA LYS A 496 5.86 -11.19 27.10
C LYS A 496 5.67 -12.52 27.83
N VAL A 497 6.25 -13.60 27.30
CA VAL A 497 6.17 -14.94 27.91
C VAL A 497 7.49 -15.31 28.57
N GLN A 498 8.62 -15.17 27.86
CA GLN A 498 9.92 -15.56 28.37
C GLN A 498 11.09 -14.84 27.68
N GLY A 499 12.26 -14.97 28.31
CA GLY A 499 13.53 -14.48 27.76
C GLY A 499 13.62 -12.96 27.66
N THR A 500 14.71 -12.51 27.08
CA THR A 500 15.07 -11.09 26.99
C THR A 500 15.83 -10.77 25.72
N ALA A 501 15.73 -9.52 25.29
CA ALA A 501 16.59 -8.92 24.30
C ALA A 501 17.37 -7.76 24.94
N THR A 502 18.69 -7.76 24.79
CA THR A 502 19.54 -6.60 25.13
C THR A 502 19.64 -5.73 23.90
N VAL A 503 19.18 -4.48 23.98
CA VAL A 503 19.07 -3.54 22.86
C VAL A 503 20.03 -2.38 23.06
N GLN A 504 20.93 -2.17 22.13
CA GLN A 504 21.84 -1.02 22.08
C GLN A 504 21.38 -0.06 20.99
N ILE A 505 21.14 1.19 21.38
CA ILE A 505 20.70 2.25 20.48
C ILE A 505 21.81 3.29 20.37
N THR A 506 22.16 3.68 19.15
CA THR A 506 23.14 4.72 18.86
C THR A 506 22.49 5.80 18.00
N ASN A 507 22.36 7.01 18.54
CA ASN A 507 21.84 8.16 17.80
C ASN A 507 22.95 8.96 17.12
N ASN A 508 22.57 9.82 16.18
CA ASN A 508 23.44 10.86 15.65
C ASN A 508 23.87 11.85 16.75
N SER A 509 24.86 12.70 16.44
CA SER A 509 25.42 13.65 17.41
C SER A 509 24.41 14.66 17.96
N SER A 510 23.35 14.98 17.21
CA SER A 510 22.24 15.84 17.65
C SER A 510 21.17 15.11 18.48
N GLY A 511 21.24 13.78 18.57
CA GLY A 511 20.23 12.96 19.27
C GLY A 511 18.85 12.96 18.60
N THR A 512 18.77 13.32 17.31
CA THR A 512 17.51 13.48 16.56
C THR A 512 17.15 12.28 15.70
N GLN A 513 18.06 11.32 15.50
CA GLN A 513 17.83 10.12 14.72
C GLN A 513 18.63 8.94 15.29
N ALA A 514 18.05 7.74 15.32
CA ALA A 514 18.78 6.51 15.59
C ALA A 514 19.55 6.08 14.33
N LEU A 515 20.88 6.03 14.42
CA LEU A 515 21.76 5.58 13.35
C LEU A 515 22.08 4.09 13.44
N GLY A 516 21.90 3.47 14.61
CA GLY A 516 22.13 2.06 14.77
C GLY A 516 21.35 1.44 15.92
N ILE A 517 20.87 0.22 15.68
CA ILE A 517 20.20 -0.64 16.66
C ILE A 517 20.91 -1.99 16.61
N ALA A 518 21.46 -2.44 17.73
CA ALA A 518 22.04 -3.77 17.87
C ALA A 518 21.32 -4.53 18.97
N VAL A 519 20.92 -5.77 18.71
CA VAL A 519 20.12 -6.58 19.61
C VAL A 519 20.79 -7.93 19.85
N SER A 520 20.76 -8.39 21.10
CA SER A 520 21.16 -9.75 21.48
C SER A 520 20.00 -10.43 22.19
N TYR A 521 19.46 -11.48 21.58
CA TYR A 521 18.34 -12.27 22.09
C TYR A 521 18.82 -13.46 22.90
N SER A 522 18.18 -13.68 24.04
CA SER A 522 18.33 -14.87 24.87
C SER A 522 16.96 -15.43 25.21
N ASN A 523 16.60 -16.50 24.50
CA ASN A 523 15.33 -17.22 24.58
C ASN A 523 14.10 -16.31 24.52
N TYR A 524 14.19 -15.21 23.78
CA TYR A 524 13.13 -14.21 23.70
C TYR A 524 11.88 -14.82 23.07
N SER A 525 10.72 -14.62 23.70
CA SER A 525 9.44 -14.99 23.13
C SER A 525 8.30 -14.12 23.67
N ASP A 526 7.53 -13.57 22.74
CA ASP A 526 6.30 -12.84 23.03
C ASP A 526 5.04 -13.71 22.99
N ASP A 527 5.09 -14.84 22.29
CA ASP A 527 3.93 -15.72 22.06
C ASP A 527 4.06 -17.10 22.71
N GLY A 528 5.24 -17.44 23.26
CA GLY A 528 5.54 -18.73 23.86
C GLY A 528 5.73 -19.87 22.86
N THR A 529 5.63 -19.60 21.55
CA THR A 529 5.74 -20.61 20.48
C THR A 529 6.91 -20.38 19.54
N ASN A 530 7.33 -19.14 19.34
CA ASN A 530 8.52 -18.76 18.59
C ASN A 530 9.56 -18.24 19.58
N ILE A 531 10.70 -18.94 19.67
CA ILE A 531 11.79 -18.63 20.59
C ILE A 531 13.00 -18.17 19.78
N ILE A 532 13.39 -16.91 19.98
CA ILE A 532 14.48 -16.24 19.25
C ILE A 532 15.75 -16.22 20.10
N ASN A 533 16.86 -16.60 19.48
CA ASN A 533 18.21 -16.50 20.03
C ASN A 533 19.18 -15.94 18.98
N GLY A 534 20.23 -15.25 19.41
CA GLY A 534 21.27 -14.73 18.52
C GLY A 534 21.31 -13.21 18.47
N THR A 535 21.81 -12.65 17.38
CA THR A 535 21.99 -11.20 17.24
C THR A 535 21.44 -10.66 15.93
N GLU A 536 20.87 -9.47 15.97
CA GLU A 536 20.60 -8.64 14.78
C GLU A 536 21.15 -7.24 15.00
N LYS A 537 21.58 -6.59 13.92
CA LYS A 537 22.05 -5.21 13.94
C LYS A 537 21.66 -4.52 12.65
N VAL A 538 21.17 -3.30 12.77
CA VAL A 538 21.00 -2.37 11.66
C VAL A 538 21.80 -1.12 11.93
N GLU A 539 22.53 -0.62 10.93
CA GLU A 539 23.30 0.61 11.03
C GLU A 539 23.32 1.42 9.73
N HIS A 540 23.35 2.75 9.87
CA HIS A 540 23.57 3.69 8.78
C HIS A 540 25.04 3.71 8.42
N VAL A 541 25.36 3.46 7.15
CA VAL A 541 26.73 3.42 6.64
C VAL A 541 26.95 4.36 5.46
N SER A 542 28.21 4.70 5.24
CA SER A 542 28.68 5.33 4.01
C SER A 542 29.06 4.26 3.00
N ASN A 543 28.60 4.39 1.76
CA ASN A 543 28.97 3.49 0.68
C ASN A 543 28.81 4.17 -0.68
N THR A 544 29.91 4.62 -1.27
CA THR A 544 29.91 5.35 -2.53
C THR A 544 29.46 4.49 -3.73
N ALA A 545 29.63 3.17 -3.66
CA ALA A 545 29.18 2.27 -4.73
C ALA A 545 27.65 2.21 -4.85
N LEU A 546 26.94 2.40 -3.74
CA LEU A 546 25.48 2.49 -3.69
C LEU A 546 24.97 3.95 -3.69
N GLY A 547 25.85 4.92 -3.97
CA GLY A 547 25.51 6.35 -4.03
C GLY A 547 25.38 7.04 -2.68
N CYS A 548 25.83 6.42 -1.60
CA CYS A 548 25.75 6.96 -0.23
C CYS A 548 27.01 7.79 0.07
N THR A 549 26.86 9.11 0.25
CA THR A 549 27.97 10.03 0.56
C THR A 549 27.75 10.70 1.92
N PRO A 550 28.73 10.71 2.85
CA PRO A 550 28.61 11.45 4.11
C PRO A 550 28.54 12.96 3.85
N GLY A 551 27.66 13.67 4.55
CA GLY A 551 27.68 15.15 4.61
C GLY A 551 26.68 15.88 3.71
N THR A 552 25.84 15.19 2.94
CA THR A 552 24.57 15.77 2.50
C THR A 552 23.58 15.69 3.66
N ALA A 553 22.95 16.82 3.99
CA ALA A 553 22.12 16.97 5.17
C ALA A 553 20.99 15.92 5.20
N SER A 554 21.14 14.91 6.06
CA SER A 554 20.13 13.97 6.58
C SER A 554 19.11 13.42 5.56
N ALA A 555 19.26 12.15 5.11
CA ALA A 555 18.19 11.20 4.72
C ALA A 555 18.57 10.15 3.64
N LEU A 556 19.76 10.19 3.02
CA LEU A 556 20.14 9.27 1.93
C LEU A 556 21.33 8.36 2.31
N ALA A 557 21.30 7.83 3.53
CA ALA A 557 22.30 6.87 3.98
C ALA A 557 22.12 5.50 3.29
N CYS A 558 23.14 4.66 3.38
CA CYS A 558 22.96 3.24 3.17
C CYS A 558 22.59 2.61 4.51
N VAL A 559 21.81 1.55 4.49
CA VAL A 559 21.48 0.79 5.70
C VAL A 559 22.05 -0.61 5.55
N THR A 560 22.80 -1.05 6.55
CA THR A 560 23.39 -2.39 6.61
C THR A 560 22.72 -3.19 7.72
N TRP A 561 22.18 -4.35 7.35
CA TRP A 561 21.77 -5.41 8.26
C TRP A 561 22.95 -6.34 8.52
N THR A 562 23.09 -6.80 9.75
CA THR A 562 23.97 -7.90 10.16
C THR A 562 23.15 -8.84 11.04
N GLU A 563 22.96 -10.07 10.59
CA GLU A 563 22.01 -11.02 11.17
C GLU A 563 22.73 -12.34 11.49
N ASP A 564 22.51 -12.86 12.70
CA ASP A 564 22.76 -14.25 13.08
C ASP A 564 21.72 -14.66 14.12
N LEU A 565 20.48 -14.85 13.65
CA LEU A 565 19.37 -15.28 14.46
C LEU A 565 19.07 -16.76 14.25
N THR A 566 18.55 -17.38 15.30
CA THR A 566 18.00 -18.74 15.32
C THR A 566 16.59 -18.71 15.89
N LEU A 567 15.70 -19.47 15.26
CA LEU A 567 14.31 -19.67 15.65
C LEU A 567 14.10 -21.13 16.05
N SER A 568 13.40 -21.34 17.16
CA SER A 568 12.97 -22.66 17.63
C SER A 568 11.55 -22.61 18.22
N GLY A 569 10.92 -23.78 18.39
CA GLY A 569 9.57 -23.91 18.93
C GLY A 569 8.61 -24.46 17.88
N ARG A 570 7.57 -23.70 17.50
CA ARG A 570 6.61 -24.07 16.44
C ARG A 570 7.27 -24.23 15.08
N HIS A 571 8.20 -23.33 14.78
CA HIS A 571 9.02 -23.34 13.57
C HIS A 571 10.49 -23.51 13.96
N THR A 572 11.30 -23.95 13.01
CA THR A 572 12.76 -23.99 13.14
C THR A 572 13.40 -23.18 12.04
N GLY A 573 14.40 -22.35 12.35
CA GLY A 573 14.97 -21.49 11.33
C GLY A 573 16.19 -20.68 11.71
N THR A 574 16.73 -19.98 10.72
CA THR A 574 17.87 -19.06 10.85
C THR A 574 17.68 -17.83 9.97
N LYS A 575 18.12 -16.65 10.41
CA LYS A 575 18.22 -15.43 9.58
C LYS A 575 19.67 -14.98 9.67
N ARG A 576 20.37 -14.98 8.54
CA ARG A 576 21.82 -14.80 8.50
C ARG A 576 22.27 -13.90 7.38
N THR A 577 23.23 -13.03 7.68
CA THR A 577 23.99 -12.32 6.67
C THR A 577 25.32 -12.99 6.37
N GLY A 578 25.88 -12.69 5.20
CA GLY A 578 27.29 -12.96 4.92
C GLY A 578 28.24 -12.09 5.75
N PRO A 579 29.57 -12.30 5.63
CA PRO A 579 30.58 -11.55 6.38
C PRO A 579 30.53 -10.03 6.17
N ASP A 580 30.08 -9.59 5.00
CA ASP A 580 29.96 -8.17 4.62
C ASP A 580 28.60 -7.56 4.99
N GLY A 581 27.75 -8.30 5.73
CA GLY A 581 26.38 -7.90 6.04
C GLY A 581 25.46 -7.96 4.81
N PHE A 582 24.37 -7.20 4.85
CA PHE A 582 23.48 -6.92 3.73
C PHE A 582 23.18 -5.43 3.70
N THR A 583 23.61 -4.73 2.64
CA THR A 583 23.53 -3.26 2.56
C THR A 583 22.66 -2.82 1.39
N LEU A 584 21.71 -1.92 1.65
CA LEU A 584 20.90 -1.25 0.63
C LEU A 584 21.18 0.24 0.58
N GLY A 585 21.12 0.81 -0.62
CA GLY A 585 21.25 2.25 -0.87
C GLY A 585 19.91 2.94 -1.14
N PRO A 586 19.90 4.28 -1.22
CA PRO A 586 18.70 5.08 -1.44
C PRO A 586 17.93 4.78 -2.73
N ALA A 587 18.57 4.18 -3.74
CA ALA A 587 17.91 3.81 -4.99
C ALA A 587 16.78 2.79 -4.76
N ALA A 588 16.91 1.90 -3.77
CA ALA A 588 15.86 0.97 -3.39
C ALA A 588 14.60 1.74 -2.97
N MET A 589 14.74 2.71 -2.07
CA MET A 589 13.65 3.54 -1.55
C MET A 589 13.08 4.51 -2.59
N LEU A 590 13.94 5.19 -3.37
CA LEU A 590 13.53 6.29 -4.24
C LEU A 590 13.01 5.84 -5.61
N LYS A 591 13.40 4.65 -6.05
CA LYS A 591 13.17 4.19 -7.42
C LYS A 591 12.69 2.74 -7.53
N ASN A 592 12.56 2.02 -6.40
CA ASN A 592 12.32 0.58 -6.39
C ASN A 592 13.40 -0.20 -7.17
N GLU A 593 14.64 0.30 -7.15
CA GLU A 593 15.79 -0.33 -7.81
C GLU A 593 16.55 -1.19 -6.78
N PHE A 594 16.42 -2.52 -6.88
CA PHE A 594 17.11 -3.44 -5.98
C PHE A 594 18.61 -3.50 -6.33
N GLN A 595 19.43 -2.88 -5.49
CA GLN A 595 20.90 -2.96 -5.55
C GLN A 595 21.44 -3.14 -4.14
N ALA A 596 22.09 -4.28 -3.91
CA ALA A 596 22.61 -4.67 -2.62
C ALA A 596 24.11 -5.01 -2.67
N ILE A 597 24.77 -4.87 -1.54
CA ILE A 597 26.11 -5.42 -1.25
C ILE A 597 25.98 -6.42 -0.11
N GLY A 598 26.70 -7.54 -0.21
CA GLY A 598 26.62 -8.63 0.76
C GLY A 598 25.39 -9.51 0.55
N THR A 599 25.07 -10.33 1.55
CA THR A 599 24.00 -11.35 1.45
C THR A 599 23.16 -11.40 2.71
N LEU A 600 21.87 -11.68 2.58
CA LEU A 600 20.91 -11.99 3.62
C LEU A 600 20.09 -13.20 3.17
N THR A 601 19.93 -14.18 4.06
CA THR A 601 19.11 -15.37 3.84
C THR A 601 18.36 -15.72 5.10
N THR A 602 17.06 -15.96 4.97
CA THR A 602 16.21 -16.51 6.02
C THR A 602 15.81 -17.92 5.64
N THR A 603 15.99 -18.88 6.55
CA THR A 603 15.57 -20.27 6.39
C THR A 603 14.52 -20.59 7.44
N ILE A 604 13.35 -21.07 7.02
CA ILE A 604 12.26 -21.49 7.91
C ILE A 604 11.80 -22.88 7.48
N ASP A 605 11.76 -23.82 8.43
CA ASP A 605 11.34 -25.22 8.25
C ASP A 605 12.00 -25.90 7.04
N GLY A 606 13.29 -25.62 6.85
CA GLY A 606 14.10 -26.17 5.75
C GLY A 606 14.00 -25.41 4.42
N THR A 607 13.10 -24.45 4.29
CA THR A 607 12.98 -23.60 3.09
C THR A 607 13.85 -22.36 3.23
N ALA A 608 14.79 -22.15 2.31
CA ALA A 608 15.67 -20.99 2.27
C ALA A 608 15.14 -19.91 1.33
N TYR A 609 15.08 -18.67 1.84
CA TYR A 609 14.71 -17.45 1.13
C TYR A 609 15.94 -16.54 1.10
N SER A 610 16.51 -16.38 -0.10
CA SER A 610 17.64 -15.49 -0.34
C SER A 610 17.17 -14.20 -1.01
N GLN A 611 17.92 -13.12 -0.79
CA GLN A 611 17.64 -11.85 -1.44
C GLN A 611 17.59 -11.96 -2.99
N PRO A 612 16.86 -11.07 -3.67
CA PRO A 612 16.90 -10.97 -5.12
C PRO A 612 18.31 -10.69 -5.68
N ALA A 613 18.53 -10.98 -6.95
CA ALA A 613 19.73 -10.53 -7.64
C ALA A 613 19.70 -8.99 -7.83
N ASN A 614 20.87 -8.37 -7.91
CA ASN A 614 20.94 -6.95 -8.24
C ASN A 614 20.30 -6.68 -9.62
N GLY A 615 19.44 -5.66 -9.69
CA GLY A 615 18.65 -5.31 -10.87
C GLY A 615 17.37 -6.13 -11.06
N SER A 616 16.91 -6.88 -10.02
CA SER A 616 15.74 -7.77 -10.10
C SER A 616 14.61 -7.52 -9.11
#